data_AF-X1HEK3-F1
#
_entry.id   AF-X1HEK3-F1
#
_cell.length_a   1.000
_cell.length_b   1.000
_cell.length_c   1.000
_cell.angle_alpha   90.00
_cell.angle_beta   90.00
_cell.angle_gamma   90.00
#
_symmetry.space_group_name_H-M   'P 1'
#
loop_
_entity.id
_entity.type
_entity.pdbx_description
1 polymer ?
#
loop_
_entity_poly.entity_id
_entity_poly.type
_entity_poly.pdbx_seq_one_letter_code
_entity_poly.pdbx_strand_id
1 'polypeptide(L)'
;GAKAENTDLDPKYVEIFLGRTIAPGFFAWAIPTNKEGTEARVGLCIDNTSNNTLKQCFNNLLKHKSLQNITTTKRIAGTIPLGALKKTTISNVMLVGDAAAQVKPTSGGGVYPGIICAKHCASVALDALENRDFNNRVLRKYHKLWTNEIGRELSLGMKVRKIIKSLDDKKMDKYLEKINNEKSIDIICKYGDIDYPSKLAFPLLKKNPSLVKLLPSAFRTIRKQ
;
A
#
# COMPACT_ATOMS: atom_id res chain seq x y z
N GLY A 1 4.08 -9.37 11.34
CA GLY A 1 2.69 -9.84 11.48
C GLY A 1 2.66 -11.21 12.13
N ALA A 2 1.46 -11.67 12.48
CA ALA A 2 1.23 -12.99 13.02
C ALA A 2 -0.09 -13.58 12.48
N LYS A 3 -0.17 -14.91 12.47
CA LYS A 3 -1.46 -15.60 12.52
C LYS A 3 -2.02 -15.47 13.93
N ALA A 4 -3.30 -15.16 14.03
CA ALA A 4 -4.03 -15.03 15.27
C ALA A 4 -5.28 -15.91 15.25
N GLU A 5 -5.59 -16.49 16.40
CA GLU A 5 -6.78 -17.29 16.69
C GLU A 5 -7.53 -16.66 17.88
N ASN A 6 -8.77 -17.08 18.11
CA ASN A 6 -9.66 -16.51 19.13
C ASN A 6 -9.93 -15.01 18.90
N THR A 7 -10.02 -14.61 17.62
CA THR A 7 -10.47 -13.27 17.26
C THR A 7 -12.00 -13.18 17.24
N ASP A 8 -12.55 -11.96 17.30
CA ASP A 8 -13.98 -11.69 17.15
C ASP A 8 -14.15 -10.54 16.13
N LEU A 9 -13.68 -10.78 14.91
CA LEU A 9 -13.66 -9.78 13.83
C LEU A 9 -14.78 -10.06 12.84
N ASP A 10 -15.46 -9.03 12.34
CA ASP A 10 -16.42 -9.21 11.25
C ASP A 10 -15.70 -9.62 9.96
N PRO A 11 -15.94 -10.83 9.40
CA PRO A 11 -15.28 -11.32 8.20
C PRO A 11 -15.55 -10.47 6.95
N LYS A 12 -16.55 -9.58 6.97
CA LYS A 12 -16.84 -8.66 5.86
C LYS A 12 -15.90 -7.47 5.80
N TYR A 13 -15.15 -7.20 6.87
CA TYR A 13 -14.32 -6.01 6.98
C TYR A 13 -12.86 -6.35 7.29
N VAL A 14 -11.99 -5.42 6.89
CA VAL A 14 -10.60 -5.39 7.33
C VAL A 14 -10.46 -4.23 8.30
N GLU A 15 -9.90 -4.49 9.48
CA GLU A 15 -9.56 -3.42 10.42
C GLU A 15 -8.20 -2.85 10.05
N ILE A 16 -8.13 -1.52 9.96
CA ILE A 16 -6.90 -0.76 9.75
C ILE A 16 -6.71 0.17 10.94
N PHE A 17 -5.54 0.08 11.57
CA PHE A 17 -5.17 0.94 12.70
C PHE A 17 -4.13 1.94 12.26
N LEU A 18 -4.45 3.21 12.47
CA LEU A 18 -3.59 4.36 12.19
C LEU A 18 -3.09 4.98 13.49
N GLY A 19 -2.07 5.81 13.38
CA GLY A 19 -1.51 6.56 14.51
C GLY A 19 -0.06 6.22 14.77
N ARG A 20 0.69 7.24 15.21
CA ARG A 20 2.14 7.15 15.43
C ARG A 20 2.53 6.26 16.61
N THR A 21 1.59 5.95 17.50
CA THR A 21 1.81 5.04 18.64
C THR A 21 1.67 3.57 18.26
N ILE A 22 0.86 3.26 17.24
CA ILE A 22 0.57 1.90 16.78
C ILE A 22 1.54 1.49 15.65
N ALA A 23 1.58 2.28 14.57
CA ALA A 23 2.33 1.97 13.36
C ALA A 23 2.94 3.23 12.72
N PRO A 24 3.93 3.87 13.38
CA PRO A 24 4.55 5.10 12.89
C PRO A 24 5.07 4.99 11.46
N GLY A 25 4.64 5.93 10.62
CA GLY A 25 5.03 6.02 9.19
C GLY A 25 4.30 5.05 8.24
N PHE A 26 3.37 4.23 8.76
CA PHE A 26 2.55 3.33 7.97
C PHE A 26 1.19 3.08 8.65
N PHE A 27 0.77 1.82 8.78
CA PHE A 27 -0.46 1.39 9.44
C PHE A 27 -0.31 -0.06 9.94
N ALA A 28 -1.20 -0.44 10.84
CA ALA A 28 -1.42 -1.82 11.27
C ALA A 28 -2.74 -2.35 10.72
N TRP A 29 -2.89 -3.67 10.69
CA TRP A 29 -4.07 -4.33 10.15
C TRP A 29 -4.46 -5.56 10.97
N ALA A 30 -5.73 -5.90 10.91
CA ALA A 30 -6.26 -7.22 11.25
C ALA A 30 -7.22 -7.67 10.14
N ILE A 31 -6.86 -8.78 9.47
CA ILE A 31 -7.59 -9.30 8.32
C ILE A 31 -8.13 -10.69 8.69
N PRO A 32 -9.45 -10.88 8.82
CA PRO A 32 -10.04 -12.19 9.03
C PRO A 32 -9.64 -13.19 7.93
N THR A 33 -9.40 -14.44 8.29
CA THR A 33 -9.01 -15.50 7.34
C THR A 33 -10.00 -16.64 7.24
N ASN A 34 -11.05 -16.65 8.06
CA ASN A 34 -12.16 -17.58 7.99
C ASN A 34 -13.52 -16.86 8.04
N LYS A 35 -14.59 -17.60 7.80
CA LYS A 35 -15.95 -17.04 7.73
C LYS A 35 -16.52 -16.71 9.11
N GLU A 36 -15.97 -17.31 10.15
CA GLU A 36 -16.42 -17.15 11.53
C GLU A 36 -15.75 -15.95 12.21
N GLY A 37 -14.72 -15.35 11.59
CA GLY A 37 -14.02 -14.20 12.18
C GLY A 37 -13.11 -14.56 13.36
N THR A 38 -12.90 -15.85 13.60
CA THR A 38 -12.11 -16.40 14.73
C THR A 38 -10.65 -16.61 14.41
N GLU A 39 -10.27 -16.54 13.14
CA GLU A 39 -8.89 -16.54 12.67
C GLU A 39 -8.58 -15.26 11.90
N ALA A 40 -7.37 -14.72 12.09
CA ALA A 40 -6.94 -13.52 11.39
C ALA A 40 -5.43 -13.48 11.10
N ARG A 41 -5.05 -12.62 10.15
CA ARG A 41 -3.69 -12.11 9.99
C ARG A 41 -3.63 -10.72 10.60
N VAL A 42 -2.89 -10.61 11.71
CA VAL A 42 -2.68 -9.34 12.42
C VAL A 42 -1.26 -8.87 12.19
N GLY A 43 -1.06 -7.61 11.85
CA GLY A 43 0.29 -7.12 11.58
C GLY A 43 0.38 -5.62 11.56
N LEU A 44 1.62 -5.16 11.41
CA LEU A 44 1.92 -3.76 11.21
C LEU A 44 3.19 -3.63 10.39
N CYS A 45 3.32 -2.49 9.75
CA CYS A 45 4.57 -2.01 9.20
C CYS A 45 4.88 -0.68 9.88
N ILE A 46 6.16 -0.42 10.10
CA ILE A 46 6.68 0.87 10.55
C ILE A 46 7.73 1.31 9.56
N ASP A 47 7.96 2.61 9.50
CA ASP A 47 9.17 3.12 8.87
C ASP A 47 10.30 3.32 9.89
N ASN A 48 11.44 3.75 9.38
CA ASN A 48 12.65 3.97 10.19
C ASN A 48 12.58 5.23 11.07
N THR A 49 11.42 5.89 11.19
CA THR A 49 11.23 7.06 12.06
C THR A 49 10.69 6.70 13.44
N SER A 50 10.38 5.41 13.66
CA SER A 50 9.92 4.90 14.95
C SER A 50 11.05 4.86 15.99
N ASN A 51 10.81 5.45 17.16
CA ASN A 51 11.67 5.24 18.34
C ASN A 51 11.45 3.86 18.99
N ASN A 52 10.31 3.23 18.71
CA ASN A 52 9.99 1.89 19.18
C ASN A 52 10.48 0.83 18.19
N THR A 53 10.91 -0.31 18.72
CA THR A 53 11.19 -1.51 17.91
C THR A 53 9.90 -2.09 17.31
N LEU A 54 10.03 -2.82 16.21
CA LEU A 54 8.90 -3.53 15.58
C LEU A 54 8.14 -4.43 16.57
N LYS A 55 8.87 -5.09 17.49
CA LYS A 55 8.29 -5.94 18.54
C LYS A 55 7.46 -5.13 19.55
N GLN A 56 7.95 -3.96 19.96
CA GLN A 56 7.21 -3.07 20.87
C GLN A 56 5.93 -2.54 20.21
N CYS A 57 6.00 -2.06 18.97
CA CYS A 57 4.81 -1.63 18.22
C CYS A 57 3.80 -2.77 18.08
N PHE A 58 4.27 -4.01 17.83
CA PHE A 58 3.38 -5.16 17.71
C PHE A 58 2.71 -5.52 19.04
N ASN A 59 3.46 -5.49 20.13
CA ASN A 59 2.87 -5.69 21.45
C ASN A 59 1.88 -4.58 21.83
N ASN A 60 2.10 -3.34 21.37
CA ASN A 60 1.15 -2.24 21.58
C ASN A 60 -0.13 -2.44 20.76
N LEU A 61 -0.01 -2.88 19.50
CA LEU A 61 -1.16 -3.24 18.66
C LEU A 61 -2.05 -4.29 19.33
N LEU A 62 -1.45 -5.32 19.93
CA LEU A 62 -2.18 -6.39 20.64
C LEU A 62 -2.94 -5.91 21.89
N LYS A 63 -2.66 -4.70 22.39
CA LYS A 63 -3.43 -4.10 23.49
C LYS A 63 -4.70 -3.40 23.00
N HIS A 64 -4.87 -3.23 21.68
CA HIS A 64 -6.05 -2.61 21.11
C HIS A 64 -7.30 -3.44 21.44
N LYS A 65 -8.42 -2.77 21.72
CA LYS A 65 -9.66 -3.40 22.19
C LYS A 65 -10.18 -4.52 21.28
N SER A 66 -10.05 -4.37 19.96
CA SER A 66 -10.47 -5.37 18.96
C SER A 66 -9.53 -6.57 18.85
N LEU A 67 -8.38 -6.53 19.52
CA LEU A 67 -7.34 -7.55 19.49
C LEU A 67 -7.01 -8.10 20.88
N GLN A 68 -7.91 -7.88 21.85
CA GLN A 68 -7.79 -8.45 23.19
C GLN A 68 -8.06 -9.96 23.15
N ASN A 69 -7.35 -10.72 23.99
CA ASN A 69 -7.52 -12.17 24.18
C ASN A 69 -7.23 -13.05 22.95
N ILE A 70 -6.61 -12.51 21.90
CA ILE A 70 -6.21 -13.29 20.73
C ILE A 70 -4.97 -14.13 21.05
N THR A 71 -4.86 -15.30 20.42
CA THR A 71 -3.68 -16.18 20.53
C THR A 71 -2.86 -16.11 19.25
N THR A 72 -1.60 -15.68 19.33
CA THR A 72 -0.72 -15.60 18.15
C THR A 72 0.06 -16.90 17.96
N THR A 73 -0.13 -17.61 16.85
CA THR A 73 0.46 -18.95 16.64
C THR A 73 1.68 -18.97 15.71
N LYS A 74 1.83 -17.99 14.82
CA LYS A 74 2.99 -17.90 13.91
C LYS A 74 3.36 -16.46 13.64
N ARG A 75 4.63 -16.08 13.81
CA ARG A 75 5.14 -14.74 13.49
C ARG A 75 5.91 -14.73 12.18
N ILE A 76 5.71 -13.69 11.38
CA ILE A 76 6.37 -13.47 10.09
C ILE A 76 6.79 -12.00 10.01
N ALA A 77 8.01 -11.75 9.54
CA ALA A 77 8.54 -10.40 9.32
C ALA A 77 9.26 -10.35 7.96
N GLY A 78 9.32 -9.14 7.39
CA GLY A 78 9.96 -8.86 6.12
C GLY A 78 10.01 -7.37 5.87
N THR A 79 10.76 -6.95 4.86
CA THR A 79 10.86 -5.56 4.43
C THR A 79 9.97 -5.31 3.21
N ILE A 80 9.51 -4.08 3.06
CA ILE A 80 8.71 -3.66 1.89
C ILE A 80 9.54 -2.66 1.09
N PRO A 81 9.99 -3.00 -0.14
CA PRO A 81 10.78 -2.10 -0.96
C PRO A 81 9.88 -1.03 -1.58
N LEU A 82 9.97 0.19 -1.07
CA LEU A 82 9.16 1.32 -1.54
C LEU A 82 9.96 2.21 -2.49
N GLY A 83 9.35 2.49 -3.65
CA GLY A 83 9.94 3.32 -4.70
C GLY A 83 10.51 2.46 -5.82
N ALA A 84 9.69 2.25 -6.85
CA ALA A 84 10.06 1.44 -8.00
C ALA A 84 11.40 1.89 -8.62
N LEU A 85 12.21 0.92 -9.04
CA LEU A 85 13.51 1.20 -9.63
C LEU A 85 13.37 2.00 -10.94
N LYS A 86 14.25 2.98 -11.14
CA LYS A 86 14.31 3.77 -12.39
C LYS A 86 14.77 2.96 -13.60
N LYS A 87 15.39 1.79 -13.36
CA LYS A 87 15.83 0.83 -14.38
C LYS A 87 15.61 -0.57 -13.81
N THR A 88 14.93 -1.42 -14.57
CA THR A 88 14.63 -2.81 -14.17
C THR A 88 15.32 -3.84 -15.06
N THR A 89 16.18 -3.39 -15.98
CA THR A 89 16.84 -4.25 -16.97
C THR A 89 18.27 -3.81 -17.24
N ILE A 90 19.12 -4.81 -17.50
CA ILE A 90 20.41 -4.70 -18.19
C ILE A 90 20.51 -5.85 -19.18
N SER A 91 21.61 -5.99 -19.93
CA SER A 91 21.78 -7.17 -20.80
C SER A 91 21.75 -8.45 -19.95
N ASN A 92 21.01 -9.46 -20.42
CA ASN A 92 20.79 -10.74 -19.75
C ASN A 92 20.02 -10.72 -18.42
N VAL A 93 19.53 -9.56 -17.94
CA VAL A 93 18.87 -9.48 -16.62
C VAL A 93 17.61 -8.60 -16.68
N MET A 94 16.52 -9.12 -16.11
CA MET A 94 15.30 -8.37 -15.83
C MET A 94 14.89 -8.61 -14.37
N LEU A 95 14.55 -7.53 -13.65
CA LEU A 95 14.08 -7.58 -12.26
C LEU A 95 12.56 -7.42 -12.23
N VAL A 96 11.87 -8.20 -11.39
CA VAL A 96 10.41 -8.19 -11.27
C VAL A 96 9.97 -8.34 -9.81
N GLY A 97 8.79 -7.82 -9.49
CA GLY A 97 8.21 -7.85 -8.14
C GLY A 97 9.01 -7.00 -7.16
N ASP A 98 9.20 -7.53 -5.95
CA ASP A 98 9.93 -6.84 -4.87
C ASP A 98 11.39 -6.54 -5.24
N ALA A 99 12.03 -7.39 -6.07
CA ALA A 99 13.38 -7.14 -6.58
C ALA A 99 13.47 -5.87 -7.45
N ALA A 100 12.36 -5.46 -8.05
CA ALA A 100 12.21 -4.22 -8.82
C ALA A 100 11.50 -3.10 -8.03
N ALA A 101 11.19 -3.32 -6.75
CA ALA A 101 10.37 -2.45 -5.91
C ALA A 101 9.00 -2.10 -6.52
N GLN A 102 8.39 -3.06 -7.22
CA GLN A 102 7.07 -2.92 -7.87
C GLN A 102 5.94 -3.13 -6.86
N VAL A 103 5.87 -2.23 -5.87
CA VAL A 103 4.95 -2.33 -4.72
C VAL A 103 4.11 -1.07 -4.62
N LYS A 104 2.81 -1.22 -4.30
CA LYS A 104 1.90 -0.09 -4.06
C LYS A 104 2.36 0.71 -2.83
N PRO A 105 2.76 1.98 -2.95
CA PRO A 105 3.36 2.69 -1.82
C PRO A 105 2.41 3.01 -0.68
N THR A 106 1.12 3.12 -0.96
CA THR A 106 0.10 3.46 0.03
C THR A 106 -0.27 2.27 0.92
N SER A 107 -0.34 1.06 0.37
CA SER A 107 -0.75 -0.16 1.09
C SER A 107 0.39 -1.14 1.36
N GLY A 108 1.52 -1.02 0.67
CA GLY A 108 2.63 -1.99 0.73
C GLY A 108 2.33 -3.30 0.00
N GLY A 109 1.22 -3.39 -0.73
CA GLY A 109 0.82 -4.58 -1.48
C GLY A 109 1.64 -4.74 -2.77
N GLY A 110 2.36 -5.86 -2.89
CA GLY A 110 3.18 -6.21 -4.05
C GLY A 110 2.60 -7.30 -4.96
N VAL A 111 1.57 -8.05 -4.52
CA VAL A 111 1.06 -9.21 -5.28
C VAL A 111 0.48 -8.81 -6.63
N TYR A 112 -0.51 -7.91 -6.65
CA TYR A 112 -1.12 -7.42 -7.89
C TYR A 112 -0.10 -6.77 -8.84
N PRO A 113 0.66 -5.72 -8.45
CA PRO A 113 1.65 -5.11 -9.34
C PRO A 113 2.74 -6.10 -9.77
N GLY A 114 3.16 -7.01 -8.89
CA GLY A 114 4.10 -8.07 -9.20
C GLY A 114 3.60 -9.01 -10.30
N ILE A 115 2.33 -9.43 -10.26
CA ILE A 115 1.72 -10.26 -11.30
C ILE A 115 1.65 -9.50 -12.63
N ILE A 116 1.22 -8.23 -12.64
CA ILE A 116 1.20 -7.39 -13.85
C ILE A 116 2.60 -7.30 -14.47
N CYS A 117 3.60 -7.02 -13.65
CA CYS A 117 4.97 -6.91 -14.13
C CYS A 117 5.55 -8.26 -14.57
N ALA A 118 5.19 -9.36 -13.90
CA ALA A 118 5.59 -10.71 -14.29
C ALA A 118 5.07 -11.09 -15.68
N LYS A 119 3.84 -10.71 -16.03
CA LYS A 119 3.28 -10.93 -17.37
C LYS A 119 4.12 -10.22 -18.45
N HIS A 120 4.45 -8.95 -18.25
CA HIS A 120 5.32 -8.21 -19.18
C HIS A 120 6.73 -8.76 -19.24
N CYS A 121 7.30 -9.13 -18.09
CA CYS A 121 8.63 -9.72 -18.01
C CYS A 121 8.69 -11.04 -18.79
N ALA A 122 7.69 -11.91 -18.62
CA ALA A 122 7.59 -13.18 -19.33
C ALA A 122 7.45 -12.99 -20.84
N SER A 123 6.57 -12.08 -21.29
CA SER A 123 6.42 -11.77 -22.72
C SER A 123 7.73 -11.32 -23.36
N VAL A 124 8.46 -10.40 -22.72
CA VAL A 124 9.75 -9.93 -23.27
C VAL A 124 10.85 -10.98 -23.17
N ALA A 125 10.80 -11.86 -22.16
CA ALA A 125 11.72 -12.99 -22.07
C ALA A 125 11.52 -13.99 -23.23
N LEU A 126 10.26 -14.31 -23.56
CA LEU A 126 9.94 -15.19 -24.69
C LEU A 126 10.44 -14.61 -26.01
N ASP A 127 10.15 -13.33 -26.28
CA ASP A 127 10.66 -12.63 -27.47
C ASP A 127 12.19 -12.67 -27.55
N ALA A 128 12.89 -12.44 -26.43
CA ALA A 128 14.34 -12.44 -26.39
C ALA A 128 14.94 -13.83 -26.63
N LEU A 129 14.29 -14.89 -26.12
CA LEU A 129 14.68 -16.28 -26.32
C LEU A 129 14.51 -16.71 -27.78
N GLU A 130 13.37 -16.39 -28.38
CA GLU A 130 13.08 -16.71 -29.79
C GLU A 130 14.09 -16.06 -30.73
N ASN A 131 14.42 -14.79 -30.49
CA ASN A 131 15.37 -14.03 -31.31
C ASN A 131 16.84 -14.20 -30.91
N ARG A 132 17.11 -14.90 -29.80
CA ARG A 132 18.44 -15.01 -29.16
C ARG A 132 19.13 -13.65 -28.93
N ASP A 133 18.36 -12.60 -28.65
CA ASP A 133 18.86 -11.24 -28.40
C ASP A 133 18.55 -10.79 -26.96
N PHE A 134 19.55 -10.94 -26.10
CA PHE A 134 19.47 -10.60 -24.68
C PHE A 134 20.05 -9.22 -24.35
N ASN A 135 20.30 -8.39 -25.37
CA ASN A 135 20.81 -7.06 -25.15
C ASN A 135 19.79 -6.18 -24.43
N ASN A 136 20.27 -5.26 -23.58
CA ASN A 136 19.40 -4.31 -22.89
C ASN A 136 18.50 -3.49 -23.84
N ARG A 137 18.89 -3.31 -25.10
CA ARG A 137 18.08 -2.65 -26.13
C ARG A 137 16.74 -3.37 -26.36
N VAL A 138 16.72 -4.70 -26.27
CA VAL A 138 15.54 -5.55 -26.36
C VAL A 138 14.86 -5.63 -25.01
N LEU A 139 15.59 -5.99 -23.95
CA LEU A 139 15.01 -6.22 -22.62
C LEU A 139 14.36 -4.97 -22.02
N ARG A 140 14.83 -3.75 -22.33
CA ARG A 140 14.20 -2.49 -21.87
C ARG A 140 12.74 -2.34 -22.32
N LYS A 141 12.27 -3.12 -23.31
CA LYS A 141 10.83 -3.20 -23.64
C LYS A 141 10.01 -3.55 -22.41
N TYR A 142 10.49 -4.47 -21.57
CA TYR A 142 9.82 -4.85 -20.32
C TYR A 142 9.67 -3.64 -19.40
N HIS A 143 10.76 -2.88 -19.18
CA HIS A 143 10.70 -1.67 -18.37
C HIS A 143 9.61 -0.71 -18.86
N LYS A 144 9.57 -0.46 -20.17
CA LYS A 144 8.55 0.42 -20.78
C LYS A 144 7.14 -0.10 -20.55
N LEU A 145 6.89 -1.38 -20.82
CA LEU A 145 5.55 -1.98 -20.72
C LEU A 145 4.97 -1.85 -19.31
N TRP A 146 5.70 -2.27 -18.28
CA TRP A 146 5.17 -2.18 -16.92
C TRP A 146 5.03 -0.73 -16.45
N THR A 147 5.97 0.16 -16.82
CA THR A 147 5.86 1.59 -16.46
C THR A 147 4.66 2.27 -17.11
N ASN A 148 4.32 1.89 -18.34
CA ASN A 148 3.15 2.41 -19.04
C ASN A 148 1.85 1.98 -18.38
N GLU A 149 1.78 0.74 -17.89
CA GLU A 149 0.55 0.21 -17.28
C GLU A 149 0.33 0.70 -15.84
N ILE A 150 1.34 0.60 -14.98
CA ILE A 150 1.17 0.88 -13.54
C ILE A 150 2.11 1.96 -13.00
N GLY A 151 3.09 2.43 -13.78
CA GLY A 151 4.10 3.37 -13.29
C GLY A 151 3.52 4.71 -12.81
N ARG A 152 2.47 5.20 -13.47
CA ARG A 152 1.74 6.41 -13.03
C ARG A 152 1.09 6.20 -11.66
N GLU A 153 0.45 5.05 -11.44
CA GLU A 153 -0.22 4.73 -10.18
C GLU A 153 0.80 4.62 -9.03
N LEU A 154 1.92 3.92 -9.25
CA LEU A 154 2.99 3.81 -8.26
C LEU A 154 3.60 5.18 -7.92
N SER A 155 3.81 6.03 -8.92
CA SER A 155 4.33 7.40 -8.73
C SER A 155 3.36 8.29 -7.95
N LEU A 156 2.06 8.24 -8.27
CA LEU A 156 1.01 8.95 -7.52
C LEU A 156 0.92 8.43 -6.09
N GLY A 157 0.97 7.11 -5.89
CA GLY A 157 1.01 6.48 -4.58
C GLY A 157 2.19 6.97 -3.72
N MET A 158 3.38 7.15 -4.32
CA MET A 158 4.52 7.74 -3.60
C MET A 158 4.27 9.17 -3.14
N LYS A 159 3.58 9.99 -3.95
CA LYS A 159 3.20 11.37 -3.56
C LYS A 159 2.19 11.37 -2.43
N VAL A 160 1.15 10.54 -2.53
CA VAL A 160 0.13 10.37 -1.47
C VAL A 160 0.77 9.88 -0.18
N ARG A 161 1.68 8.91 -0.25
CA ARG A 161 2.44 8.44 0.92
C ARG A 161 3.20 9.58 1.60
N LYS A 162 3.91 10.43 0.85
CA LYS A 162 4.63 11.58 1.41
C LYS A 162 3.70 12.54 2.15
N ILE A 163 2.50 12.77 1.60
CA ILE A 163 1.46 13.58 2.25
C ILE A 163 1.03 12.91 3.56
N ILE A 164 0.59 11.66 3.53
CA ILE A 164 0.12 10.92 4.72
C ILE A 164 1.19 10.92 5.82
N LYS A 165 2.46 10.66 5.47
CA LYS A 165 3.57 10.68 6.42
C LYS A 165 3.80 12.04 7.09
N SER A 166 3.45 13.13 6.43
CA SER A 166 3.60 14.48 6.98
C SER A 166 2.48 14.88 7.95
N LEU A 167 1.39 14.11 8.00
CA LEU A 167 0.29 14.36 8.91
C LEU A 167 0.63 13.86 10.32
N ASP A 168 0.29 14.66 11.32
CA ASP A 168 0.22 14.23 12.71
C ASP A 168 -1.14 13.56 12.97
N ASP A 169 -1.24 12.85 14.11
CA ASP A 169 -2.44 12.08 14.44
C ASP A 169 -3.69 12.97 14.51
N LYS A 170 -3.59 14.18 15.08
CA LYS A 170 -4.69 15.15 15.14
C LYS A 170 -5.23 15.54 13.76
N LYS A 171 -4.33 15.75 12.78
CA LYS A 171 -4.74 16.04 11.39
C LYS A 171 -5.34 14.80 10.74
N MET A 172 -4.77 13.62 10.99
CA MET A 172 -5.30 12.36 10.47
C MET A 172 -6.74 12.14 10.95
N ASP A 173 -7.01 12.32 12.24
CA ASP A 173 -8.34 12.20 12.83
C ASP A 173 -9.32 13.17 12.16
N LYS A 174 -8.94 14.43 12.01
CA LYS A 174 -9.75 15.44 11.30
C LYS A 174 -10.03 15.08 9.83
N TYR A 175 -9.11 14.38 9.18
CA TYR A 175 -9.34 13.86 7.83
C TYR A 175 -10.37 12.72 7.83
N LEU A 176 -10.21 11.76 8.74
CA LEU A 176 -11.10 10.62 8.90
C LEU A 176 -12.52 11.07 9.25
N GLU A 177 -12.68 11.97 10.22
CA GLU A 177 -13.97 12.57 10.59
C GLU A 177 -14.68 13.21 9.38
N LYS A 178 -13.92 13.92 8.54
CA LYS A 178 -14.49 14.57 7.34
C LYS A 178 -14.91 13.62 6.25
N ILE A 179 -14.28 12.45 6.13
CA ILE A 179 -14.68 11.44 5.15
C ILE A 179 -15.66 10.42 5.75
N ASN A 180 -15.86 10.43 7.07
CA ASN A 180 -16.81 9.59 7.78
C ASN A 180 -18.23 10.17 7.71
N ASN A 181 -18.78 10.23 6.50
CA ASN A 181 -20.18 10.58 6.24
C ASN A 181 -20.71 9.75 5.08
N GLU A 182 -22.01 9.52 5.05
CA GLU A 182 -22.68 8.66 4.08
C GLU A 182 -22.31 8.97 2.64
N LYS A 183 -22.24 10.26 2.25
CA LYS A 183 -21.91 10.67 0.89
C LYS A 183 -20.47 10.31 0.50
N SER A 184 -19.53 10.46 1.41
CA SER A 184 -18.13 10.12 1.17
C SER A 184 -17.93 8.61 1.15
N ILE A 185 -18.62 7.89 2.04
CA ILE A 185 -18.63 6.43 2.08
C ILE A 185 -19.22 5.86 0.78
N ASP A 186 -20.34 6.37 0.29
CA ASP A 186 -20.93 5.95 -0.99
C ASP A 186 -19.95 6.12 -2.17
N ILE A 187 -19.25 7.25 -2.22
CA ILE A 187 -18.21 7.50 -3.23
C ILE A 187 -17.05 6.50 -3.09
N ILE A 188 -16.63 6.20 -1.87
CA ILE A 188 -15.57 5.21 -1.61
C ILE A 188 -16.03 3.82 -2.03
N CYS A 189 -17.26 3.41 -1.72
CA CYS A 189 -17.82 2.13 -2.13
C CYS A 189 -17.97 2.03 -3.65
N LYS A 190 -18.31 3.14 -4.32
CA LYS A 190 -18.53 3.17 -5.78
C LYS A 190 -17.24 3.25 -6.61
N TYR A 191 -16.25 4.01 -6.16
CA TYR A 191 -15.03 4.31 -6.93
C TYR A 191 -13.75 3.76 -6.30
N GLY A 192 -13.84 3.19 -5.10
CA GLY A 192 -12.73 2.59 -4.39
C GLY A 192 -12.15 1.41 -5.16
N ASP A 193 -10.87 1.51 -5.46
CA ASP A 193 -10.10 0.46 -6.13
C ASP A 193 -8.76 0.36 -5.39
N ILE A 194 -8.51 -0.80 -4.79
CA ILE A 194 -7.33 -1.03 -3.95
C ILE A 194 -6.03 -1.04 -4.77
N ASP A 195 -6.13 -1.33 -6.07
CA ASP A 195 -5.02 -1.38 -7.01
C ASP A 195 -4.84 -0.06 -7.77
N TYR A 196 -5.93 0.68 -7.99
CA TYR A 196 -5.93 2.01 -8.60
C TYR A 196 -6.60 3.10 -7.72
N PRO A 197 -6.05 3.43 -6.54
CA PRO A 197 -6.58 4.48 -5.66
C PRO A 197 -6.76 5.85 -6.33
N SER A 198 -6.01 6.14 -7.40
CA SER A 198 -6.16 7.39 -8.17
C SER A 198 -7.58 7.59 -8.73
N LYS A 199 -8.34 6.52 -8.98
CA LYS A 199 -9.75 6.58 -9.44
C LYS A 199 -10.67 7.24 -8.41
N LEU A 200 -10.39 7.05 -7.12
CA LEU A 200 -11.16 7.63 -6.02
C LEU A 200 -10.78 9.10 -5.75
N ALA A 201 -9.54 9.49 -6.05
CA ALA A 201 -9.01 10.79 -5.66
C ALA A 201 -9.84 11.98 -6.19
N PHE A 202 -10.19 11.97 -7.48
CA PHE A 202 -10.95 13.06 -8.08
C PHE A 202 -12.43 13.12 -7.60
N PRO A 203 -13.21 12.03 -7.63
CA PRO A 203 -14.58 12.02 -7.08
C PRO A 203 -14.64 12.50 -5.64
N LEU A 204 -13.72 12.04 -4.79
CA LEU A 204 -13.70 12.40 -3.37
C LEU A 204 -13.33 13.87 -3.15
N LEU A 205 -12.33 14.39 -3.85
CA LEU A 205 -11.92 15.80 -3.75
C LEU A 205 -12.96 16.77 -4.32
N LYS A 206 -13.64 16.39 -5.42
CA LYS A 206 -14.71 17.20 -6.02
C LYS A 206 -15.87 17.40 -5.03
N LYS A 207 -16.20 16.38 -4.25
CA LYS A 207 -17.29 16.41 -3.26
C LYS A 207 -16.86 16.96 -1.91
N ASN A 208 -15.58 16.82 -1.55
CA ASN A 208 -15.01 17.36 -0.33
C ASN A 208 -13.80 18.29 -0.62
N PRO A 209 -14.01 19.49 -1.21
CA PRO A 209 -12.92 20.43 -1.51
C PRO A 209 -12.12 20.86 -0.28
N SER A 210 -12.73 20.76 0.91
CA SER A 210 -12.08 21.09 2.18
C SER A 210 -10.94 20.13 2.56
N LEU A 211 -10.85 18.95 1.93
CA LEU A 211 -9.73 18.01 2.10
C LEU A 211 -8.41 18.60 1.57
N VAL A 212 -8.47 19.43 0.51
CA VAL A 212 -7.29 20.11 -0.04
C VAL A 212 -6.72 21.12 0.95
N LYS A 213 -7.58 21.79 1.73
CA LYS A 213 -7.15 22.78 2.74
C LYS A 213 -6.34 22.15 3.87
N LEU A 214 -6.56 20.86 4.13
CA LEU A 214 -5.85 20.11 5.15
C LEU A 214 -4.48 19.60 4.66
N LEU A 215 -4.20 19.66 3.34
CA LEU A 215 -2.92 19.24 2.80
C LEU A 215 -1.84 20.21 3.28
N PRO A 216 -0.62 19.72 3.59
CA PRO A 216 0.52 20.59 3.89
C PRO A 216 0.72 21.60 2.76
N SER A 217 1.15 22.82 3.11
CA SER A 217 1.33 23.92 2.16
C SER A 217 2.16 23.54 0.93
N ALA A 218 3.21 22.73 1.12
CA ALA A 218 4.07 22.19 0.07
C ALA A 218 3.34 21.37 -1.01
N PHE A 219 2.12 20.88 -0.74
CA PHE A 219 1.32 20.06 -1.65
C PHE A 219 0.04 20.76 -2.14
N ARG A 220 -0.23 22.01 -1.73
CA ARG A 220 -1.43 22.76 -2.14
C ARG A 220 -1.39 23.25 -3.59
N THR A 221 -0.23 23.23 -4.23
CA THR A 221 0.01 23.74 -5.59
C THR A 221 -0.52 22.84 -6.71
N ILE A 222 -1.06 21.66 -6.40
CA ILE A 222 -1.53 20.66 -7.39
C ILE A 222 -2.72 21.15 -8.25
N ARG A 223 -3.34 22.31 -7.92
CA ARG A 223 -4.52 22.84 -8.63
C ARG A 223 -4.25 23.95 -9.66
N LYS A 224 -2.98 24.26 -9.98
CA LYS A 224 -2.66 25.26 -11.02
C LYS A 224 -1.79 24.70 -12.14
N GLN A 225 -2.26 23.68 -12.85
CA GLN A 225 -1.91 23.37 -14.24
C GLN A 225 -3.09 22.64 -14.90
#